data_AF-A0A6I1R683-F1
#
_entry.id   AF-A0A6I1R683-F1
#
_cell.length_a   1.000
_cell.length_b   1.000
_cell.length_c   1.000
_cell.angle_alpha   90.00
_cell.angle_beta   90.00
_cell.angle_gamma   90.00
#
_symmetry.space_group_name_H-M   'P 1'
#
loop_
_entity.id
_entity.type
_entity.pdbx_description
1 polymer ?
#
loop_
_entity_poly.entity_id
_entity_poly.type
_entity_poly.pdbx_seq_one_letter_code
_entity_poly.pdbx_strand_id
1 'polypeptide(L)'
;MMGWKTILQEWQARAAALTLLVFFSAGCAAVHNPALERARGAYERARRDPGVVGRAPVALEQTRLTLEKAERVWAKEKDVIEVEHLVYLTEKRAEIARATAKRRIAADEIQQLKPQRD
;
A
#
# COMPACT_ATOMS: atom_id res chain seq x y z
N MET A 1 -50.86 -40.41 -4.82
CA MET A 1 -49.88 -40.19 -3.74
C MET A 1 -48.49 -39.95 -4.35
N MET A 2 -48.22 -38.78 -4.96
CA MET A 2 -46.93 -38.55 -5.65
C MET A 2 -46.56 -37.07 -5.80
N GLY A 3 -46.91 -36.22 -4.82
CA GLY A 3 -46.68 -34.75 -4.88
C GLY A 3 -45.83 -34.15 -3.77
N TRP A 4 -45.38 -34.94 -2.77
CA TRP A 4 -44.64 -34.39 -1.61
C TRP A 4 -43.12 -34.35 -1.82
N LYS A 5 -42.57 -35.22 -2.68
CA LYS A 5 -41.12 -35.37 -2.85
C LYS A 5 -40.47 -34.20 -3.60
N THR A 6 -41.19 -33.56 -4.51
CA THR A 6 -40.69 -32.44 -5.32
C THR A 6 -40.51 -31.15 -4.50
N ILE A 7 -41.38 -30.93 -3.51
CA ILE A 7 -41.37 -29.73 -2.66
C ILE A 7 -40.13 -29.72 -1.74
N LEU A 8 -39.73 -30.88 -1.20
CA LEU A 8 -38.52 -30.98 -0.38
C LEU A 8 -37.24 -30.77 -1.19
N GLN A 9 -37.24 -31.18 -2.47
CA GLN A 9 -36.05 -31.14 -3.33
C GLN A 9 -35.71 -29.71 -3.77
N GLU A 10 -36.72 -28.88 -4.04
CA GLU A 10 -36.53 -27.46 -4.36
C GLU A 10 -36.03 -26.64 -3.16
N TRP A 11 -36.43 -27.01 -1.95
CA TRP A 11 -35.93 -26.38 -0.72
C TRP A 11 -34.44 -26.67 -0.49
N GLN A 12 -33.98 -27.89 -0.78
CA GLN A 12 -32.57 -28.24 -0.64
C GLN A 12 -31.68 -27.57 -1.69
N ALA A 13 -32.15 -27.45 -2.94
CA ALA A 13 -31.41 -26.75 -3.99
C ALA A 13 -31.28 -25.24 -3.72
N ARG A 14 -32.33 -24.61 -3.20
CA ARG A 14 -32.33 -23.19 -2.83
C ARG A 14 -31.42 -22.90 -1.63
N ALA A 15 -31.39 -23.79 -0.63
CA ALA A 15 -30.50 -23.66 0.52
C ALA A 15 -29.02 -23.79 0.13
N ALA A 16 -28.68 -24.74 -0.76
CA ALA A 16 -27.31 -24.92 -1.23
C ALA A 16 -26.79 -23.72 -2.04
N ALA A 17 -27.63 -23.10 -2.88
CA ALA A 17 -27.26 -21.93 -3.67
C ALA A 17 -27.04 -20.66 -2.81
N LEU A 18 -27.81 -20.48 -1.73
CA LEU A 18 -27.67 -19.33 -0.81
C LEU A 18 -26.42 -19.44 0.07
N THR A 19 -25.96 -20.65 0.39
CA THR A 19 -24.79 -20.84 1.27
C THR A 19 -23.47 -20.53 0.56
N LEU A 20 -23.40 -20.70 -0.76
CA LEU A 20 -22.20 -20.39 -1.57
C LEU A 20 -21.94 -18.89 -1.73
N LEU A 21 -22.95 -18.02 -1.61
CA LEU A 21 -22.80 -16.57 -1.80
C LEU A 21 -22.22 -15.85 -0.56
N VAL A 22 -22.37 -16.43 0.63
CA VAL A 22 -21.99 -15.77 1.91
C VAL A 22 -20.50 -15.88 2.22
N PHE A 23 -19.76 -16.80 1.58
CA PHE A 23 -18.34 -17.02 1.90
C PHE A 23 -17.38 -15.96 1.32
N PHE A 24 -17.86 -15.04 0.47
CA PHE A 24 -17.01 -14.02 -0.17
C PHE A 24 -16.92 -12.69 0.58
N SER A 25 -17.63 -12.51 1.71
CA SER A 25 -17.67 -11.25 2.46
C SER A 25 -16.73 -11.20 3.67
N ALA A 26 -15.72 -12.05 3.75
CA ALA A 26 -14.56 -11.83 4.62
C ALA A 26 -13.53 -10.89 3.95
N GLY A 27 -14.02 -9.81 3.32
CA GLY A 27 -13.16 -8.71 2.91
C GLY A 27 -12.67 -7.99 4.15
N CYS A 28 -11.38 -8.12 4.46
CA CYS A 28 -10.69 -7.43 5.56
C CYS A 28 -11.27 -6.03 5.76
N ALA A 29 -11.98 -5.83 6.86
CA ALA A 29 -12.27 -4.50 7.39
C ALA A 29 -10.92 -3.90 7.84
N ALA A 30 -10.14 -3.42 6.88
CA ALA A 30 -8.97 -2.59 7.16
C ALA A 30 -9.49 -1.35 7.87
N VAL A 31 -9.33 -1.32 9.19
CA VAL A 31 -9.75 -0.21 10.04
C VAL A 31 -9.16 1.08 9.44
N HIS A 32 -10.06 1.95 8.98
CA HIS A 32 -9.73 3.14 8.21
C HIS A 32 -9.01 4.17 9.09
N ASN A 33 -7.80 4.58 8.70
CA ASN A 33 -7.07 5.68 9.35
C ASN A 33 -6.60 6.67 8.27
N PRO A 34 -7.13 7.91 8.23
CA PRO A 34 -6.82 8.87 7.18
C PRO A 34 -5.33 9.28 7.16
N ALA A 35 -4.62 9.20 8.29
CA ALA A 35 -3.18 9.46 8.34
C ALA A 35 -2.38 8.38 7.61
N LEU A 36 -2.77 7.10 7.74
CA LEU A 36 -2.14 6.02 6.98
C LEU A 36 -2.39 6.15 5.48
N GLU A 37 -3.56 6.63 5.05
CA GLU A 37 -3.82 6.87 3.63
C GLU A 37 -2.90 7.96 3.05
N ARG A 38 -2.61 9.03 3.81
CA ARG A 38 -1.62 10.04 3.39
C ARG A 38 -0.24 9.43 3.23
N ALA A 39 0.20 8.62 4.20
CA ALA A 39 1.49 7.95 4.16
C ALA A 39 1.60 6.96 2.99
N ARG A 40 0.55 6.16 2.73
CA ARG A 40 0.45 5.30 1.54
C ARG A 40 0.57 6.12 0.27
N GLY A 41 -0.19 7.21 0.16
CA GLY A 41 -0.11 8.12 -0.97
C GLY A 41 1.30 8.68 -1.19
N ALA A 42 2.02 9.04 -0.13
CA ALA A 42 3.39 9.54 -0.22
C ALA A 42 4.37 8.47 -0.73
N TYR A 43 4.27 7.24 -0.22
CA TYR A 43 5.05 6.10 -0.69
C TYR A 43 4.72 5.72 -2.14
N GLU A 44 3.43 5.62 -2.49
CA GLU A 44 2.97 5.32 -3.85
C GLU A 44 3.48 6.32 -4.88
N ARG A 45 3.41 7.62 -4.57
CA ARG A 45 3.95 8.66 -5.45
C ARG A 45 5.46 8.50 -5.65
N ALA A 46 6.21 8.19 -4.58
CA ALA A 46 7.65 7.95 -4.68
C ALA A 46 7.99 6.66 -5.45
N ARG A 47 7.22 5.58 -5.24
CA ARG A 47 7.43 4.29 -5.91
C ARG A 47 7.09 4.34 -7.40
N ARG A 48 6.15 5.19 -7.81
CA ARG A 48 5.76 5.36 -9.22
C ARG A 48 6.65 6.34 -9.99
N ASP A 49 7.56 7.04 -9.31
CA ASP A 49 8.54 7.92 -9.95
C ASP A 49 9.75 7.10 -10.42
N PRO A 50 9.97 6.91 -11.73
CA PRO A 50 11.08 6.13 -12.25
C PRO A 50 12.45 6.70 -11.86
N GLY A 51 12.54 8.03 -11.68
CA GLY A 51 13.75 8.69 -11.20
C GLY A 51 14.08 8.27 -9.77
N VAL A 52 13.07 8.17 -8.91
CA VAL A 52 13.24 7.69 -7.53
C VAL A 52 13.58 6.21 -7.48
N VAL A 53 12.89 5.36 -8.24
CA VAL A 53 13.18 3.92 -8.27
C VAL A 53 14.59 3.64 -8.77
N GLY A 54 15.00 4.29 -9.87
CA GLY A 54 16.32 4.07 -10.47
C GLY A 54 17.47 4.68 -9.68
N ARG A 55 17.24 5.81 -8.99
CA ARG A 55 18.34 6.58 -8.39
C ARG A 55 18.27 6.72 -6.88
N ALA A 56 17.17 6.42 -6.21
CA ALA A 56 17.10 6.46 -4.75
C ALA A 56 16.48 5.19 -4.12
N PRO A 57 16.87 3.97 -4.55
CA PRO A 57 16.21 2.74 -4.11
C PRO A 57 16.30 2.51 -2.60
N VAL A 58 17.45 2.83 -1.98
CA VAL A 58 17.62 2.68 -0.52
C VAL A 58 16.70 3.62 0.26
N ALA A 59 16.55 4.87 -0.19
CA ALA A 59 15.67 5.84 0.49
C ALA A 59 14.19 5.48 0.28
N LEU A 60 13.84 4.96 -0.90
CA LEU A 60 12.50 4.44 -1.18
C LEU A 60 12.17 3.24 -0.29
N GLU A 61 13.12 2.33 -0.10
CA GLU A 61 12.97 1.17 0.77
C GLU A 61 12.79 1.57 2.24
N GLN A 62 13.57 2.54 2.72
CA GLN A 62 13.37 3.11 4.06
C GLN A 62 11.97 3.71 4.23
N THR A 63 11.43 4.32 3.16
CA THR A 63 10.05 4.84 3.18
C THR A 63 9.04 3.71 3.37
N ARG A 64 9.19 2.60 2.61
CA ARG A 64 8.35 1.40 2.73
C ARG A 64 8.38 0.80 4.13
N LEU A 65 9.56 0.57 4.68
CA LEU A 65 9.72 -0.04 6.02
C LEU A 65 9.08 0.80 7.13
N THR A 66 9.08 2.12 6.96
CA THR A 66 8.44 3.05 7.92
C THR A 66 6.93 2.96 7.84
N LEU A 67 6.38 2.96 6.62
CA LEU A 67 4.97 2.80 6.39
C LEU A 67 4.47 1.49 6.97
N GLU A 68 5.18 0.38 6.71
CA GLU A 68 4.82 -0.92 7.27
C GLU A 68 4.88 -0.95 8.80
N LYS A 69 5.81 -0.21 9.41
CA LYS A 69 5.80 -0.06 10.87
C LYS A 69 4.53 0.67 11.32
N ALA A 70 4.16 1.77 10.68
CA ALA A 70 2.94 2.52 11.00
C ALA A 70 1.69 1.64 10.88
N GLU A 71 1.58 0.86 9.81
CA GLU A 71 0.47 -0.05 9.57
C GLU A 71 0.41 -1.18 10.61
N ARG A 72 1.56 -1.72 11.03
CA ARG A 72 1.61 -2.75 12.08
C ARG A 72 1.18 -2.20 13.43
N VAL A 73 1.66 -1.02 13.83
CA VAL A 73 1.25 -0.37 15.09
C VAL A 73 -0.26 -0.11 15.07
N TRP A 74 -0.79 0.40 13.96
CA TRP A 74 -2.24 0.59 13.82
C TRP A 74 -3.02 -0.73 13.88
N ALA A 75 -2.53 -1.79 13.25
CA ALA A 75 -3.23 -3.06 13.21
C ALA A 75 -3.29 -3.74 14.58
N LYS A 76 -2.21 -3.65 15.38
CA LYS A 76 -2.06 -4.39 16.65
C LYS A 76 -2.45 -3.58 17.87
N GLU A 77 -2.02 -2.33 17.93
CA GLU A 77 -2.03 -1.54 19.17
C GLU A 77 -3.05 -0.39 19.10
N LYS A 78 -3.41 0.06 17.89
CA LYS A 78 -4.27 1.24 17.66
C LYS A 78 -3.73 2.52 18.32
N ASP A 79 -2.42 2.58 18.58
CA ASP A 79 -1.76 3.77 19.12
C ASP A 79 -1.76 4.89 18.08
N VAL A 80 -2.66 5.86 18.27
CA VAL A 80 -2.83 6.99 17.36
C VAL A 80 -1.60 7.90 17.36
N ILE A 81 -0.93 8.08 18.50
CA ILE A 81 0.20 8.99 18.63
C ILE A 81 1.43 8.40 17.93
N GLU A 82 1.74 7.12 18.18
CA GLU A 82 2.85 6.46 17.48
C GLU A 82 2.56 6.36 15.97
N VAL A 83 1.32 6.05 15.57
CA VAL A 83 0.94 6.00 14.15
C VAL A 83 1.14 7.36 13.48
N GLU A 84 0.70 8.46 14.09
CA GLU A 84 0.86 9.80 13.50
C GLU A 84 2.35 10.17 13.36
N HIS A 85 3.18 9.82 14.35
CA HIS A 85 4.62 10.02 14.28
C HIS A 85 5.25 9.21 13.13
N LEU A 86 4.88 7.94 12.97
CA LEU A 86 5.40 7.09 11.90
C LEU A 86 4.89 7.52 10.51
N VAL A 87 3.66 8.03 10.42
CA VAL A 87 3.11 8.65 9.22
C VAL A 87 3.96 9.86 8.82
N TYR A 88 4.23 10.77 9.76
CA TYR A 88 5.11 11.92 9.52
C TYR A 88 6.49 11.49 9.02
N LEU A 89 7.12 10.49 9.66
CA LEU A 89 8.41 9.96 9.22
C LEU A 89 8.36 9.33 7.83
N THR A 90 7.26 8.67 7.48
CA THR A 90 7.05 8.10 6.14
C THR A 90 7.01 9.20 5.08
N GLU A 91 6.26 10.27 5.32
CA GLU A 91 6.17 11.42 4.41
C GLU A 91 7.54 12.08 4.22
N LYS A 92 8.30 12.28 5.31
CA LYS A 92 9.66 12.85 5.25
C LYS A 92 10.66 11.95 4.53
N ARG A 93 10.59 10.63 4.72
CA ARG A 93 11.43 9.68 3.98
C ARG A 93 11.10 9.69 2.48
N ALA A 94 9.82 9.84 2.11
CA ALA A 94 9.43 10.00 0.71
C ALA A 94 9.97 11.30 0.09
N GLU A 95 9.98 12.41 0.84
CA GLU A 95 10.61 13.67 0.41
C GLU A 95 12.13 13.49 0.21
N ILE A 96 12.82 12.82 1.14
CA ILE A 96 14.25 12.52 1.05
C ILE A 96 14.56 11.64 -0.15
N ALA A 97 13.73 10.63 -0.44
CA ALA A 97 13.90 9.77 -1.60
C ALA A 97 13.83 10.59 -2.91
N ARG A 98 12.85 11.50 -3.03
CA ARG A 98 12.74 12.43 -4.16
C ARG A 98 13.95 13.36 -4.27
N ALA A 99 14.39 13.96 -3.17
CA ALA A 99 15.56 14.85 -3.17
C ALA A 99 16.85 14.11 -3.55
N THR A 100 17.03 12.89 -3.04
CA THR A 100 18.17 12.02 -3.36
C THR A 100 18.20 11.66 -4.84
N ALA A 101 17.04 11.33 -5.41
CA ALA A 101 16.90 11.06 -6.83
C ALA A 101 17.29 12.28 -7.68
N LYS A 102 16.73 13.46 -7.38
CA LYS A 102 17.06 14.72 -8.06
C LYS A 102 18.56 15.03 -8.02
N ARG A 103 19.19 14.87 -6.85
CA ARG A 103 20.63 15.09 -6.71
C ARG A 103 21.46 14.15 -7.60
N ARG A 104 21.06 12.88 -7.69
CA ARG A 104 21.76 11.89 -8.53
C ARG A 104 21.52 12.12 -10.02
N ILE A 105 20.31 12.51 -10.43
CA ILE A 105 20.02 12.93 -11.82
C ILE A 105 20.96 14.06 -12.24
N ALA A 106 21.05 15.12 -11.45
CA ALA A 106 21.93 16.25 -11.75
C ALA A 106 23.42 15.84 -11.78
N ALA A 107 23.83 14.91 -10.92
CA ALA A 107 25.19 14.38 -10.95
C ALA A 107 25.49 13.59 -12.24
N ASP A 108 24.55 12.78 -12.71
CA ASP A 108 24.65 12.04 -13.98
C ASP A 108 24.76 13.01 -15.17
N GLU A 109 23.93 14.06 -15.20
CA GLU A 109 23.98 15.11 -16.24
C GLU A 109 25.34 15.81 -16.28
N ILE A 110 25.89 16.20 -15.12
CA ILE A 110 27.22 16.80 -15.04
C ILE A 110 28.30 15.84 -15.57
N GLN A 111 28.20 14.53 -15.29
CA GLN A 111 29.15 13.54 -15.80
C GLN A 111 29.07 13.40 -17.32
N GLN A 112 27.87 13.47 -17.91
CA GLN A 112 27.67 13.37 -19.36
C GLN A 112 28.18 14.58 -20.15
N LEU A 113 28.30 15.76 -19.52
CA LEU A 113 28.78 16.98 -20.17
C LEU A 113 30.31 17.13 -20.17
N LYS A 114 31.03 16.38 -19.32
CA LYS A 114 32.50 16.40 -19.26
C LYS A 114 33.22 15.91 -20.53
N PRO A 115 32.75 14.89 -21.28
CA PRO A 115 33.43 14.39 -22.48
C PRO A 115 33.46 15.36 -23.68
N GLN A 116 32.79 16.52 -23.62
CA GLN A 116 32.79 17.52 -24.70
C GLN A 116 33.76 18.69 -24.43
N ARG A 117 34.49 18.67 -23.31
CA ARG A 117 35.37 19.78 -22.89
C ARG A 117 36.87 19.50 -23.06
N ASP A 118 37.22 18.37 -23.67
CA ASP A 118 38.58 18.00 -24.09
C ASP A 118 38.66 18.00 -25.63
#